data_AF-A0A3N1Q694-F1
#
_entry.id   AF-A0A3N1Q694-F1
#
_cell.length_a   1.000
_cell.length_b   1.000
_cell.length_c   1.000
_cell.angle_alpha   90.00
_cell.angle_beta   90.00
_cell.angle_gamma   90.00
#
_symmetry.space_group_name_H-M   'P 1'
#
loop_
_entity.id
_entity.type
_entity.pdbx_description
1 polymer ?
#
loop_
_entity_poly.entity_id
_entity_poly.type
_entity_poly.pdbx_seq_one_letter_code
_entity_poly.pdbx_strand_id
1 'polypeptide(L)'
;MPSRPRRSVTRMTLDEAERIVALDRDGTLDRSEPAVDKVVYEAHRVMQRAAIWGSGPGHPSRRRFAFLFVGVAVFFAAWIAGLLVPLVVGS
;
A
#
# COMPACT_ATOMS: atom_id res chain seq x y z
N MET A 1 -9.54 30.74 -33.23
CA MET A 1 -8.74 29.57 -32.85
C MET A 1 -9.27 28.99 -31.54
N PRO A 2 -9.79 27.76 -31.49
CA PRO A 2 -10.23 27.16 -30.24
C PRO A 2 -9.02 26.72 -29.41
N SER A 3 -8.85 27.35 -28.24
CA SER A 3 -7.86 26.98 -27.24
C SER A 3 -8.21 25.58 -26.71
N ARG A 4 -7.44 24.56 -27.10
CA ARG A 4 -7.54 23.22 -26.51
C ARG A 4 -7.25 23.34 -25.01
N PRO A 5 -8.15 22.86 -24.11
CA PRO A 5 -7.86 22.86 -22.69
C PRO A 5 -6.60 22.03 -22.46
N ARG A 6 -5.59 22.64 -21.84
CA ARG A 6 -4.39 21.93 -21.37
C ARG A 6 -4.88 20.91 -20.36
N ARG A 7 -4.97 19.64 -20.79
CA ARG A 7 -5.16 18.50 -19.89
C ARG A 7 -4.09 18.64 -18.82
N SER A 8 -4.49 19.02 -17.61
CA SER A 8 -3.58 19.05 -16.48
C SER A 8 -2.97 17.66 -16.42
N VAL A 9 -1.68 17.56 -16.71
CA VAL A 9 -0.92 16.34 -16.44
C VAL A 9 -0.85 16.29 -14.92
N THR A 10 -1.94 15.84 -14.31
CA THR A 10 -2.01 15.57 -12.88
C THR A 10 -0.99 14.47 -12.69
N ARG A 11 0.20 14.86 -12.20
CA ARG A 11 1.32 13.95 -11.99
C ARG A 11 0.81 12.87 -11.05
N MET A 12 0.76 11.62 -11.53
CA MET A 12 0.20 10.50 -10.78
C MET A 12 0.85 10.43 -9.39
N THR A 13 0.01 10.49 -8.36
CA THR A 13 0.49 10.46 -6.97
C THR A 13 0.83 9.02 -6.57
N LEU A 14 1.67 8.86 -5.54
CA LEU A 14 2.05 7.52 -5.08
C LEU A 14 0.83 6.73 -4.54
N ASP A 15 -0.09 7.40 -3.86
CA ASP A 15 -1.31 6.78 -3.32
C ASP A 15 -2.27 6.32 -4.44
N GLU A 16 -2.38 7.13 -5.49
CA GLU A 16 -3.15 6.78 -6.69
C GLU A 16 -2.49 5.62 -7.45
N ALA A 17 -1.17 5.63 -7.60
CA ALA A 17 -0.41 4.54 -8.17
C ALA A 17 -0.59 3.22 -7.39
N GLU A 18 -0.56 3.28 -6.06
CA GLU A 18 -0.80 2.11 -5.20
C GLU A 18 -2.21 1.54 -5.40
N ARG A 19 -3.24 2.40 -5.46
CA ARG A 19 -4.62 1.98 -5.72
C ARG A 19 -4.78 1.32 -7.10
N ILE A 20 -4.18 1.90 -8.14
CA ILE A 20 -4.25 1.34 -9.50
C ILE A 20 -3.55 -0.02 -9.57
N VAL A 21 -2.37 -0.15 -8.96
CA VAL A 21 -1.63 -1.43 -8.90
C VAL A 21 -2.40 -2.49 -8.10
N ALA A 22 -3.14 -2.10 -7.05
CA ALA A 22 -3.99 -3.02 -6.31
C ALA A 22 -5.15 -3.53 -7.17
N LEU A 23 -5.87 -2.64 -7.85
CA LEU A 23 -6.98 -3.00 -8.76
C LEU A 23 -6.52 -3.89 -9.92
N ASP A 24 -5.32 -3.63 -10.42
CA ASP A 24 -4.67 -4.44 -11.44
C ASP A 24 -4.34 -5.85 -10.94
N ARG A 25 -3.78 -5.98 -9.73
CA ARG A 25 -3.53 -7.28 -9.09
C ARG A 25 -4.81 -8.08 -8.83
N ASP A 26 -5.89 -7.38 -8.49
CA ASP A 26 -7.20 -7.97 -8.28
C ASP A 26 -7.88 -8.39 -9.61
N GLY A 27 -7.25 -8.11 -10.76
CA GLY A 27 -7.74 -8.50 -12.08
C GLY A 27 -8.96 -7.70 -12.54
N THR A 28 -9.25 -6.57 -11.89
CA THR A 28 -10.44 -5.74 -12.16
C THR A 28 -10.24 -4.75 -13.30
N LEU A 29 -9.00 -4.53 -13.75
CA LEU A 29 -8.68 -3.62 -14.85
C LEU A 29 -8.54 -4.39 -16.16
N ASP A 30 -9.26 -3.94 -17.19
CA ASP A 30 -9.15 -4.49 -18.53
C ASP A 30 -7.89 -3.95 -19.23
N ARG A 31 -6.82 -4.74 -19.20
CA ARG A 31 -5.55 -4.41 -19.88
C ARG A 31 -5.60 -4.51 -21.40
N SER A 32 -6.67 -5.06 -21.98
CA SER A 32 -6.81 -5.09 -23.43
C SER A 32 -7.05 -3.69 -23.99
N GLU A 33 -7.54 -2.76 -23.16
CA GLU A 33 -7.67 -1.36 -23.52
C GLU A 33 -6.31 -0.62 -23.41
N PRO A 34 -5.77 -0.06 -24.51
CA PRO A 34 -4.45 0.59 -24.51
C PRO A 34 -4.34 1.80 -23.56
N ALA A 35 -5.47 2.46 -23.28
CA ALA A 35 -5.52 3.57 -22.33
C ALA A 35 -5.33 3.08 -20.89
N VAL A 36 -5.93 1.96 -20.52
CA VAL A 36 -5.82 1.35 -19.20
C VAL A 36 -4.41 0.82 -18.97
N ASP A 37 -3.85 0.09 -19.95
CA ASP A 37 -2.48 -0.43 -19.86
C ASP A 37 -1.45 0.67 -19.63
N LYS A 38 -1.59 1.81 -20.33
CA LYS A 38 -0.71 2.96 -20.15
C LYS A 38 -0.77 3.54 -18.73
N VAL A 39 -1.96 3.63 -18.14
CA VAL A 39 -2.16 4.15 -16.78
C VAL A 39 -1.59 3.18 -15.75
N VAL A 40 -1.80 1.88 -15.92
CA VAL A 40 -1.24 0.82 -15.07
C VAL A 40 0.28 0.81 -15.14
N TYR A 41 0.86 1.00 -16.33
CA TYR A 41 2.30 1.10 -16.52
C TYR A 41 2.90 2.32 -15.80
N GLU A 42 2.24 3.48 -15.88
CA GLU A 42 2.68 4.68 -15.18
C GLU A 42 2.63 4.49 -13.65
N ALA A 43 1.58 3.83 -13.14
CA ALA A 43 1.44 3.49 -11.72
C ALA A 43 2.59 2.59 -11.23
N HIS A 44 2.90 1.52 -11.95
CA HIS A 44 4.03 0.64 -11.63
C HIS A 44 5.36 1.41 -11.59
N ARG A 45 5.57 2.33 -12.54
CA ARG A 45 6.79 3.14 -12.60
C ARG A 45 6.92 4.10 -11.41
N VAL A 46 5.81 4.72 -10.99
CA VAL A 46 5.79 5.60 -9.80
C VAL A 46 6.08 4.80 -8.54
N MET A 47 5.48 3.61 -8.40
CA MET A 47 5.67 2.73 -7.25
C MET A 47 7.13 2.22 -7.16
N GLN A 48 7.71 1.79 -8.29
CA GLN A 48 9.12 1.39 -8.36
C GLN A 48 10.06 2.53 -7.98
N ARG A 49 9.81 3.75 -8.49
CA ARG A 49 10.61 4.93 -8.14
C ARG A 49 10.50 5.24 -6.64
N ALA A 50 9.31 5.13 -6.05
CA ALA A 50 9.12 5.34 -4.62
C ALA A 50 9.80 4.27 -3.75
N ALA A 51 9.84 3.01 -4.21
CA ALA A 51 10.55 1.93 -3.53
C ALA A 51 12.06 2.15 -3.51
N ILE A 52 12.64 2.67 -4.61
CA ILE A 52 14.07 2.99 -4.70
C ILE A 52 14.45 4.15 -3.79
N TRP A 53 13.61 5.18 -3.71
CA TRP A 53 13.95 6.44 -3.03
C TRP A 53 13.33 6.60 -1.64
N GLY A 54 12.58 5.61 -1.13
CA GLY A 54 12.02 5.64 0.23
C GLY A 54 11.05 6.80 0.46
N SER A 55 9.81 6.65 -0.04
CA SER A 55 8.60 7.42 0.32
C SER A 55 8.77 8.94 0.57
N GLY A 56 8.42 9.76 -0.43
CA GLY A 56 8.10 11.17 -0.20
C GLY A 56 6.93 11.37 0.80
N PRO A 57 6.80 12.57 1.40
CA PRO A 57 5.93 12.81 2.56
C PRO A 57 4.45 12.62 2.20
N GLY A 58 3.73 11.79 2.96
CA GLY A 58 2.27 11.65 2.87
C GLY A 58 1.68 10.24 2.89
N HIS A 59 2.42 9.20 3.29
CA HIS A 59 1.95 7.82 3.15
C HIS A 59 0.96 7.38 4.27
N PRO A 60 -0.28 6.95 3.94
CA PRO A 60 -1.24 6.42 4.91
C PRO A 60 -0.97 4.98 5.40
N SER A 61 0.07 4.28 4.89
CA SER A 61 0.36 2.88 5.27
C SER A 61 0.80 2.69 6.72
N ARG A 62 1.20 3.76 7.43
CA ARG A 62 1.48 3.72 8.87
C ARG A 62 0.31 3.15 9.69
N ARG A 63 -0.93 3.40 9.28
CA ARG A 63 -2.10 2.90 10.03
C ARG A 63 -2.24 1.38 9.93
N ARG A 64 -2.09 0.80 8.74
CA ARG A 64 -2.16 -0.66 8.55
C ARG A 64 -0.98 -1.37 9.21
N PHE A 65 0.22 -0.79 9.12
CA PHE A 65 1.40 -1.32 9.80
C PHE A 65 1.27 -1.25 11.33
N ALA A 66 0.66 -0.20 11.86
CA ALA A 66 0.39 -0.08 13.30
C ALA A 66 -0.57 -1.17 13.79
N PHE A 67 -1.66 -1.45 13.06
CA PHE A 67 -2.58 -2.54 13.44
C PHE A 67 -1.90 -3.92 13.37
N LEU A 68 -1.08 -4.17 12.35
CA LEU A 68 -0.32 -5.41 12.25
C LEU A 68 0.67 -5.57 13.43
N PHE A 69 1.38 -4.50 13.76
CA PHE A 69 2.34 -4.48 14.86
C PHE A 69 1.66 -4.73 16.21
N VAL A 70 0.50 -4.10 16.45
CA VAL A 70 -0.30 -4.32 17.67
C VAL A 70 -0.80 -5.76 17.74
N GLY A 71 -1.30 -6.32 16.64
CA GLY A 71 -1.75 -7.71 16.60
C GLY A 71 -0.63 -8.71 16.91
N VAL A 72 0.55 -8.51 16.32
CA VAL A 72 1.74 -9.34 16.60
C VAL A 72 2.16 -9.21 18.06
N ALA A 73 2.22 -7.99 18.61
CA ALA A 73 2.60 -7.77 20.00
C ALA A 73 1.63 -8.45 20.99
N VAL A 74 0.32 -8.37 20.74
CA VAL A 74 -0.71 -9.03 21.58
C VAL A 74 -0.59 -10.55 21.51
N PHE A 75 -0.35 -11.10 20.33
CA PHE A 75 -0.15 -12.54 20.15
C PHE A 75 1.06 -13.03 20.97
N PHE A 76 2.20 -12.35 20.88
CA PHE A 76 3.39 -12.69 21.66
C PHE A 76 3.16 -12.53 23.16
N ALA A 77 2.49 -11.45 23.59
CA ALA A 77 2.15 -11.25 24.99
C ALA A 77 1.27 -12.38 25.55
N ALA A 78 0.24 -12.79 24.80
CA ALA A 78 -0.63 -13.91 25.17
C ALA A 78 0.15 -15.24 25.21
N TRP A 79 1.05 -15.46 24.26
CA TRP A 79 1.88 -16.66 24.20
C TRP A 79 2.83 -16.76 25.39
N ILE A 80 3.51 -15.66 25.73
CA ILE A 80 4.41 -15.57 26.89
C ILE A 80 3.63 -15.73 28.19
N ALA A 81 2.47 -15.07 28.34
CA ALA A 81 1.62 -15.21 29.52
C ALA A 81 1.13 -16.66 29.68
N GLY A 82 0.71 -17.31 28.59
CA GLY A 82 0.31 -18.73 28.60
C GLY A 82 1.43 -19.68 29.05
N LEU A 83 2.69 -19.34 28.77
CA LEU A 83 3.85 -20.13 29.21
C LEU A 83 4.25 -19.85 30.67
N LEU A 84 4.10 -18.61 31.15
CA LEU A 84 4.54 -18.21 32.48
C LEU A 84 3.50 -18.43 33.58
N VAL A 85 2.20 -18.36 33.26
CA VAL A 85 1.11 -18.58 34.23
C VAL A 85 1.19 -19.94 34.92
N PRO A 86 1.40 -21.08 34.22
CA PRO A 86 1.51 -22.38 34.88
C PRO A 86 2.71 -22.49 35.81
N LEU A 87 3.79 -21.76 35.52
CA LEU A 87 5.03 -21.77 36.31
C LEU A 87 4.89 -20.99 37.61
N VAL A 88 4.17 -19.86 37.60
CA VAL A 88 3.97 -18.99 38.77
C VAL A 88 2.80 -19.44 39.63
N VAL A 89 1.77 -20.06 39.04
CA VAL A 89 0.62 -20.62 39.80
C VAL A 89 0.94 -22.00 40.36
N GLY A 90 1.90 -22.71 39.75
CA GLY A 90 2.33 -24.04 40.20
C GLY A 90 3.48 -24.05 41.22
N SER A 91 4.10 -22.89 41.50
CA SER A 91 5.15 -22.69 42.53
C SER A 91 4.56 -22.18 43.84
#